data_AF-A0A1H5A6G9-F1
#
_entry.id   AF-A0A1H5A6G9-F1
#
_cell.length_a   1.000
_cell.length_b   1.000
_cell.length_c   1.000
_cell.angle_alpha   90.00
_cell.angle_beta   90.00
_cell.angle_gamma   90.00
#
_symmetry.space_group_name_H-M   'P 1'
#
loop_
_entity.id
_entity.type
_entity.pdbx_description
1 polymer ?
#
loop_
_entity_poly.entity_id
_entity_poly.type
_entity_poly.pdbx_seq_one_letter_code
_entity_poly.pdbx_strand_id
1 'polypeptide(L)' 'MTTQSTSTSNAKAMADAQRRADKAHHEKRVNWLMGTNPVYACGTRVAPSDVAQMLRQSREYLRNPAGSTMNHCQCEPRCA' A
#
# COMPACT_ATOMS: atom_id res chain seq x y z
N MET A 1 24.89 4.85 34.25
CA MET A 1 24.16 5.73 33.32
C MET A 1 23.57 4.85 32.23
N THR A 2 22.26 4.59 32.29
CA THR A 2 21.60 3.57 31.46
C THR A 2 20.85 4.26 30.32
N THR A 3 21.53 4.49 29.20
CA THR A 3 20.91 4.98 27.96
C THR A 3 20.49 3.80 27.10
N GLN A 4 19.34 3.21 27.42
CA GLN A 4 18.66 2.21 26.58
C GLN A 4 17.17 2.54 26.53
N SER A 5 16.76 3.59 25.80
CA SER A 5 15.31 3.86 25.58
C SER A 5 14.98 4.67 24.32
N THR A 6 15.95 5.14 23.54
CA THR A 6 15.68 5.99 22.37
C THR A 6 15.49 5.21 21.06
N SER A 7 16.12 4.05 20.89
CA SER A 7 16.08 3.30 19.63
C SER A 7 14.72 2.64 19.34
N THR A 8 14.00 2.16 20.37
CA THR A 8 12.75 1.42 20.20
C THR A 8 11.57 2.34 19.84
N SER A 9 11.53 3.54 20.42
CA SER A 9 10.52 4.56 20.15
C SER A 9 10.57 5.06 18.71
N ASN A 10 11.79 5.20 18.17
CA ASN A 10 12.01 5.65 16.80
C ASN A 10 11.60 4.57 15.77
N ALA A 11 11.94 3.30 16.05
CA ALA A 11 11.54 2.18 15.21
C ALA A 11 10.01 2.00 15.16
N LYS A 12 9.33 2.15 16.30
CA LYS A 12 7.87 2.10 16.37
C LYS A 12 7.23 3.24 15.59
N ALA A 13 7.72 4.48 15.75
CA ALA A 13 7.23 5.64 15.01
C ALA A 13 7.40 5.50 13.48
N MET A 14 8.54 4.98 13.03
CA MET A 14 8.77 4.66 11.61
C MET A 14 7.80 3.58 11.10
N ALA A 15 7.58 2.52 11.87
CA ALA A 15 6.63 1.46 11.50
C ALA A 15 5.18 1.96 11.46
N ASP A 16 4.77 2.86 12.36
CA ASP A 16 3.46 3.50 12.34
C ASP A 16 3.30 4.45 11.13
N ALA A 17 4.34 5.22 10.81
CA ALA A 17 4.34 6.11 9.64
C ALA A 17 4.23 5.30 8.33
N GLN A 18 4.99 4.21 8.22
CA GLN A 18 4.96 3.31 7.07
C GLN A 18 3.56 2.69 6.90
N ARG A 19 2.97 2.14 7.98
CA ARG A 19 1.60 1.59 7.95
C ARG A 19 0.56 2.62 7.50
N ARG A 20 0.70 3.89 7.89
CA ARG A 20 -0.18 4.97 7.43
C ARG A 20 0.01 5.27 5.94
N ALA A 21 1.26 5.29 5.45
CA ALA A 21 1.56 5.51 4.04
C ALA A 21 1.01 4.37 3.16
N ASP A 22 1.23 3.11 3.58
CA ASP A 22 0.73 1.93 2.87
C ASP A 22 -0.81 1.92 2.81
N LYS A 23 -1.49 2.21 3.92
CA LYS A 23 -2.95 2.35 3.95
C LYS A 23 -3.42 3.39 2.94
N ALA A 24 -2.85 4.60 2.98
CA ALA A 24 -3.23 5.69 2.07
C ALA A 24 -2.98 5.32 0.60
N HIS A 25 -1.90 4.59 0.32
CA HIS A 25 -1.59 4.10 -1.03
C HIS A 25 -2.62 3.07 -1.51
N HIS A 26 -3.01 2.10 -0.67
CA HIS A 26 -4.04 1.13 -1.05
C HIS A 26 -5.42 1.76 -1.24
N GLU A 27 -5.79 2.77 -0.43
CA GLU A 27 -7.02 3.55 -0.62
C GLU A 27 -7.01 4.29 -1.97
N LYS A 28 -5.90 4.98 -2.29
CA LYS A 28 -5.73 5.65 -3.60
C LYS A 28 -5.82 4.68 -4.77
N ARG A 29 -5.17 3.51 -4.66
CA ARG A 29 -5.19 2.50 -5.71
C ARG A 29 -6.60 1.97 -5.96
N VAL A 30 -7.35 1.68 -4.90
CA VAL A 30 -8.75 1.23 -5.04
C VAL A 30 -9.56 2.29 -5.78
N ASN A 31 -9.41 3.57 -5.43
CA ASN A 31 -10.11 4.66 -6.11
C ASN A 31 -9.73 4.76 -7.60
N TRP A 32 -8.43 4.70 -7.92
CA TRP A 32 -7.94 4.69 -9.30
C TRP A 32 -8.51 3.51 -10.11
N LEU A 33 -8.48 2.30 -9.56
CA LEU A 33 -8.98 1.08 -10.22
C LEU A 33 -10.50 1.03 -10.36
N MET A 34 -11.23 1.73 -9.50
CA MET A 34 -12.70 1.87 -9.59
C MET A 34 -13.13 2.97 -10.57
N GLY A 35 -12.20 3.81 -11.05
CA GLY A 35 -12.48 4.80 -12.09
C GLY A 35 -12.89 4.17 -13.42
N THR A 36 -13.53 4.97 -14.28
CA THR A 36 -13.87 4.54 -15.64
C THR A 36 -12.59 4.41 -16.45
N ASN A 37 -12.14 3.17 -16.69
CA ASN A 37 -11.01 2.83 -17.57
C ASN A 37 -9.62 3.19 -17.01
N PRO A 38 -9.16 2.51 -15.94
CA PRO A 38 -7.87 2.81 -15.31
C PRO A 38 -6.71 2.66 -16.30
N VAL A 39 -5.82 3.64 -16.29
CA VAL A 39 -4.59 3.68 -17.09
C VAL A 39 -3.38 3.79 -16.18
N TYR A 40 -2.34 3.01 -16.46
CA TYR A 40 -1.03 3.15 -15.85
C TYR A 40 -0.42 4.52 -16.20
N ALA A 41 0.59 4.95 -15.45
CA ALA A 41 1.27 6.24 -15.67
C ALA A 41 1.83 6.40 -17.10
N CYS A 42 2.17 5.30 -17.79
CA CYS A 42 2.62 5.31 -19.18
C CYS A 42 1.48 5.40 -20.22
N GLY A 43 0.23 5.59 -19.80
CA GLY A 43 -0.96 5.67 -20.68
C GLY A 43 -1.54 4.31 -21.11
N THR A 44 -0.86 3.21 -20.81
CA THR A 44 -1.36 1.86 -21.07
C THR A 44 -2.57 1.56 -20.18
N ARG A 45 -3.66 1.07 -20.76
CA ARG A 45 -4.83 0.62 -19.97
C ARG A 45 -4.46 -0.57 -19.09
N VAL A 46 -5.02 -0.59 -17.89
CA VAL A 46 -4.90 -1.73 -16.99
C VAL A 46 -5.81 -2.84 -17.51
N ALA A 47 -5.26 -4.05 -17.66
CA ALA A 47 -6.05 -5.20 -18.09
C ALA A 47 -7.10 -5.56 -17.02
N PRO A 48 -8.31 -6.03 -17.40
CA PRO A 48 -9.34 -6.39 -16.42
C PRO A 48 -8.89 -7.43 -15.37
N SER A 49 -8.05 -8.38 -15.78
CA SER A 49 -7.43 -9.35 -14.87
C SER A 49 -6.54 -8.70 -13.82
N ASP A 50 -5.78 -7.67 -14.20
CA ASP A 50 -4.88 -6.94 -13.31
C ASP A 50 -5.68 -6.04 -12.38
N VAL A 51 -6.74 -5.39 -12.88
CA VAL A 51 -7.69 -4.64 -12.06
C VAL A 51 -8.25 -5.53 -10.94
N ALA A 52 -8.76 -6.71 -11.30
CA ALA A 52 -9.35 -7.64 -10.34
C ALA A 52 -8.32 -8.11 -9.28
N GLN A 53 -7.10 -8.46 -9.70
CA GLN A 53 -6.04 -8.88 -8.80
C GLN A 53 -5.62 -7.75 -7.85
N MET A 54 -5.36 -6.55 -8.38
CA MET A 54 -4.93 -5.40 -7.59
C MET A 54 -6.01 -4.91 -6.62
N LEU A 55 -7.28 -4.95 -7.03
CA LEU A 55 -8.42 -4.65 -6.15
C LEU A 55 -8.50 -5.68 -5.01
N ARG A 56 -8.37 -6.97 -5.30
CA ARG A 56 -8.37 -8.03 -4.29
C ARG A 56 -7.26 -7.79 -3.27
N GLN A 57 -6.02 -7.62 -3.74
CA GLN A 57 -4.86 -7.39 -2.86
C GLN A 57 -5.05 -6.13 -1.99
N SER A 58 -5.52 -5.03 -2.58
CA SER A 58 -5.69 -3.78 -1.84
C SER A 58 -6.82 -3.86 -0.82
N ARG A 59 -7.93 -4.53 -1.14
CA ARG A 59 -9.03 -4.75 -0.19
C ARG A 59 -8.63 -5.70 0.92
N GLU A 60 -7.85 -6.73 0.63
CA GLU A 60 -7.34 -7.67 1.62
C GLU A 60 -6.41 -6.97 2.62
N TYR A 61 -5.49 -6.14 2.11
CA TYR A 61 -4.62 -5.30 2.94
C TYR A 61 -5.43 -4.36 3.84
N LEU A 62 -6.41 -3.65 3.29
CA LEU A 62 -7.25 -2.72 4.07
C LEU A 62 -8.12 -3.43 5.11
N ARG A 63 -8.50 -4.69 4.88
CA ARG A 63 -9.26 -5.51 5.84
C ARG A 63 -8.40 -5.99 7.00
N ASN A 64 -7.13 -6.32 6.76
CA ASN A 64 -6.22 -6.81 7.81
C ASN A 64 -4.80 -6.25 7.67
N PRO A 65 -4.58 -4.96 7.97
CA PRO A 65 -3.28 -4.31 7.77
C PRO A 65 -2.19 -4.83 8.72
N ALA A 66 -2.56 -5.48 9.83
CA ALA A 66 -1.63 -6.02 10.82
C ALA A 66 -1.20 -7.47 10.53
N GLY A 67 -1.98 -8.21 9.72
CA GLY A 67 -1.72 -9.63 9.41
C GLY A 67 -1.30 -9.89 7.97
N SER A 68 -1.32 -8.88 7.09
CA SER A 68 -0.75 -9.02 5.76
C SER A 68 0.77 -9.10 5.86
N THR A 69 1.32 -10.30 5.65
CA THR A 69 2.74 -10.54 5.37
C THR A 69 3.24 -9.84 4.10
N MET A 70 2.35 -9.11 3.40
CA MET A 70 2.71 -8.12 2.38
C MET A 70 3.37 -6.91 3.04
N ASN A 71 4.56 -7.11 3.59
CA ASN A 71 5.51 -6.05 3.88
C ASN A 71 5.80 -5.37 2.55
N HIS A 72 5.25 -4.18 2.37
CA HIS A 72 5.35 -3.39 1.15
C HIS A 72 4.63 -4.04 -0.05
N CYS A 73 3.61 -3.35 -0.56
CA CYS A 73 3.24 -3.56 -1.96
C CYS A 73 4.46 -3.16 -2.79
N GLN A 74 5.21 -4.11 -3.39
CA GLN A 74 6.29 -3.85 -4.35
C GLN A 74 5.74 -3.30 -5.68
N CYS A 75 4.85 -2.32 -5.58
CA CYS A 75 3.97 -1.89 -6.64
C CYS A 75 4.37 -0.53 -7.21
N GLU A 76 5.50 0.03 -6.76
CA GLU A 76 6.17 1.14 -7.42
C GLU A 76 6.90 0.65 -8.69
N PRO A 77 6.89 1.39 -9.83
CA PRO A 77 6.35 2.73 -10.05
C PRO A 77 5.21 2.73 -11.10
N ARG A 78 4.29 1.75 -11.08
CA ARG A 78 3.27 1.64 -12.15
C ARG A 78 1.89 2.16 -11.75
N CYS A 79 1.60 2.32 -10.47
CA CYS A 79 0.37 2.97 -10.02
C CYS A 79 0.45 4.47 -10.30
N ALA A 80 -0.62 5.01 -10.90
CA ALA A 80 -0.76 6.45 -11.17
C ALA A 80 -1.24 7.22 -9.93
#